data_AF-A0A537NQG6-F1
#
_entry.id   AF-A0A537NQG6-F1
#
_cell.length_a   1.000
_cell.length_b   1.000
_cell.length_c   1.000
_cell.angle_alpha   90.00
_cell.angle_beta   90.00
_cell.angle_gamma   90.00
#
_symmetry.space_group_name_H-M   'P 1'
#
loop_
_entity.id
_entity.type
_entity.pdbx_description
1 polymer ?
#
loop_
_entity_poly.entity_id
_entity_poly.type
_entity_poly.pdbx_seq_one_letter_code
_entity_poly.pdbx_strand_id
1 'polypeptide(L)' 'MNAQYRLGIDAGGTFTDFVIADRKSGAITLFKALSTPANPTKAIENGLQLIAEHLGRSASEIVTNCDLCINGTT' A
#
# COMPACT_ATOMS: atom_id res chain seq x y z
N MET A 1 17.73 -11.29 2.43
CA MET A 1 16.34 -10.87 2.76
C MET A 1 15.44 -11.33 1.62
N ASN A 2 14.55 -12.29 1.86
CA ASN A 2 13.56 -12.69 0.85
C ASN A 2 12.32 -11.80 1.03
N ALA A 3 12.35 -10.62 0.41
CA ALA A 3 11.19 -9.76 0.37
C ALA A 3 10.03 -10.44 -0.36
N GLN A 4 8.84 -10.33 0.23
CA GLN A 4 7.63 -10.95 -0.31
C GLN A 4 6.80 -9.96 -1.12
N TYR A 5 6.86 -8.67 -0.83
CA TYR A 5 5.95 -7.69 -1.42
C TYR A 5 6.68 -6.57 -2.15
N ARG A 6 6.01 -5.98 -3.14
CA ARG A 6 6.29 -4.62 -3.62
C ARG A 6 5.07 -3.77 -3.43
N LEU A 7 5.25 -2.60 -2.84
CA LEU A 7 4.17 -1.66 -2.58
C LEU A 7 4.39 -0.38 -3.40
N GLY A 8 3.43 -0.08 -4.27
CA GLY A 8 3.30 1.21 -4.94
C GLY A 8 2.15 2.00 -4.33
N ILE A 9 2.38 3.28 -4.09
CA ILE A 9 1.38 4.24 -3.60
C ILE A 9 1.39 5.43 -4.55
N ASP A 10 0.21 5.86 -5.00
CA ASP A 10 0.01 7.12 -5.72
C ASP A 10 -0.96 8.00 -4.92
N ALA A 11 -0.42 8.99 -4.24
CA ALA A 11 -1.14 9.87 -3.33
C ALA A 11 -1.46 11.22 -4.00
N GLY A 12 -2.74 11.47 -4.23
CA GLY A 12 -3.20 12.72 -4.84
C GLY A 12 -4.68 12.67 -5.21
N GLY A 13 -5.18 13.71 -5.89
CA GLY A 13 -6.54 13.75 -6.44
C GLY A 13 -7.66 13.39 -5.45
N THR A 14 -8.65 12.66 -5.95
CA THR A 14 -9.81 12.20 -5.14
C THR A 14 -9.51 10.93 -4.34
N PHE A 15 -8.66 10.06 -4.88
CA PHE A 15 -8.31 8.77 -4.28
C PHE A 15 -6.80 8.60 -4.24
N THR A 16 -6.32 8.01 -3.16
CA THR A 16 -4.97 7.48 -3.05
C THR A 16 -5.01 6.03 -3.49
N ASP A 17 -4.19 5.70 -4.48
CA ASP A 17 -4.17 4.39 -5.13
C ASP A 17 -3.01 3.56 -4.59
N PHE A 18 -3.26 2.27 -4.34
CA PHE A 18 -2.27 1.33 -3.83
C PHE A 18 -2.20 0.12 -4.74
N VAL A 19 -0.99 -0.35 -4.99
CA VAL A 19 -0.71 -1.60 -5.69
C VAL A 19 0.21 -2.43 -4.83
N ILE A 20 -0.21 -3.64 -4.47
CA ILE A 20 0.66 -4.63 -3.83
C ILE A 20 0.89 -5.81 -4.77
N ALA A 21 2.16 -6.12 -5.02
CA ALA A 21 2.56 -7.30 -5.78
C ALA A 21 3.22 -8.32 -4.84
N ASP A 22 2.62 -9.51 -4.72
CA ASP A 22 3.22 -10.64 -4.01
C ASP A 22 4.19 -11.38 -4.94
N ARG A 23 5.47 -11.36 -4.58
CA ARG A 23 6.58 -11.95 -5.34
C ARG A 23 6.59 -13.47 -5.28
N LYS A 24 5.96 -14.09 -4.28
CA LYS A 24 5.88 -15.55 -4.14
C LYS A 24 4.72 -16.12 -4.97
N SER A 25 3.54 -15.51 -4.89
CA SER A 25 2.36 -16.00 -5.62
C SER A 25 2.22 -15.42 -7.03
N GLY A 26 2.87 -14.28 -7.31
CA GLY A 26 2.68 -13.51 -8.53
C GLY A 26 1.41 -12.66 -8.55
N ALA A 27 0.62 -12.66 -7.47
CA ALA A 27 -0.62 -11.89 -7.39
C ALA A 27 -0.34 -10.38 -7.34
N ILE A 28 -1.21 -9.61 -8.00
CA ILE A 28 -1.23 -8.16 -7.94
C ILE A 28 -2.64 -7.75 -7.49
N THR A 29 -2.71 -7.00 -6.40
CA THR A 29 -3.98 -6.50 -5.85
C THR A 29 -3.94 -4.98 -5.79
N LEU A 30 -5.06 -4.34 -6.18
CA LEU A 30 -5.23 -2.90 -6.16
C LEU A 30 -6.18 -2.50 -5.03
N PHE A 31 -5.89 -1.37 -4.40
CA PHE A 31 -6.75 -0.76 -3.39
C PHE A 31 -6.90 0.73 -3.66
N LYS A 32 -8.03 1.28 -3.20
CA LYS A 32 -8.31 2.72 -3.24
C LYS A 32 -8.74 3.17 -1.86
N ALA A 33 -8.13 4.23 -1.37
CA ALA A 33 -8.59 4.98 -0.21
C ALA A 33 -8.97 6.40 -0.63
N LEU A 34 -9.95 7.02 0.04
CA LEU A 34 -10.21 8.44 -0.17
C LEU A 34 -8.97 9.26 0.19
N SER A 35 -8.57 10.17 -0.70
CA SER A 35 -7.50 11.11 -0.41
C SER A 35 -7.93 12.07 0.70
N THR A 36 -6.96 12.44 1.54
CA THR A 36 -7.16 13.43 2.60
C THR A 36 -6.16 14.56 2.35
N PRO A 37 -6.52 15.59 1.54
CA PRO A 37 -5.56 16.62 1.12
C PRO A 37 -4.90 17.37 2.29
N ALA A 38 -5.65 17.59 3.38
CA ALA A 38 -5.14 18.21 4.60
C ALA A 38 -4.24 17.27 5.43
N ASN A 39 -4.27 15.96 5.17
CA ASN A 39 -3.45 14.96 5.85
C ASN A 39 -3.19 13.74 4.95
N PRO A 40 -2.23 13.84 3.99
CA PRO A 40 -1.93 12.74 3.06
C PRO A 40 -1.49 11.45 3.75
N THR A 41 -0.82 11.56 4.90
CA THR A 41 -0.45 10.41 5.73
C THR A 41 -1.69 9.64 6.18
N LYS A 42 -2.82 10.31 6.46
CA LYS A 42 -4.06 9.63 6.83
C LYS A 42 -4.63 8.79 5.69
N ALA A 43 -4.52 9.26 4.45
CA ALA A 43 -4.92 8.46 3.28
C ALA A 43 -4.05 7.19 3.15
N ILE A 44 -2.74 7.32 3.40
CA ILE A 44 -1.78 6.21 3.40
C ILE A 44 -2.11 5.20 4.51
N GLU A 45 -2.38 5.66 5.73
CA GLU A 45 -2.80 4.81 6.85
C GLU A 45 -4.07 4.01 6.50
N ASN A 46 -5.09 4.69 5.95
CA ASN A 46 -6.35 4.05 5.57
C ASN A 46 -6.13 2.99 4.48
N GLY A 47 -5.30 3.27 3.48
CA GLY A 47 -4.99 2.29 2.44
C GLY A 47 -4.18 1.10 2.95
N LEU A 48 -3.19 1.34 3.81
CA LEU A 48 -2.44 0.26 4.48
C LEU A 48 -3.34 -0.62 5.35
N GLN A 49 -4.37 -0.04 5.97
CA GLN A 49 -5.37 -0.81 6.72
C GLN A 49 -6.19 -1.72 5.79
N LEU A 50 -6.63 -1.25 4.62
CA LEU A 50 -7.33 -2.08 3.63
C LEU A 50 -6.46 -3.27 3.17
N ILE A 51 -5.17 -3.03 2.92
CA ILE A 51 -4.22 -4.07 2.52
C ILE A 51 -4.02 -5.07 3.66
N ALA A 52 -3.86 -4.58 4.89
CA ALA A 52 -3.69 -5.39 6.10
C ALA A 52 -4.87 -6.35 6.32
N GLU A 53 -6.09 -5.84 6.21
CA GLU A 53 -7.33 -6.62 6.32
C GLU A 53 -7.42 -7.68 5.21
N HIS A 54 -7.09 -7.32 3.97
CA HIS A 54 -7.11 -8.26 2.84
C HIS A 54 -6.08 -9.40 2.98
N LEU A 55 -4.87 -9.10 3.46
CA LEU A 55 -3.79 -10.09 3.60
C LEU A 55 -3.82 -10.84 4.93
N GLY A 56 -4.67 -10.43 5.89
CA GLY A 56 -4.68 -10.99 7.24
C GLY A 56 -3.35 -10.77 7.98
N ARG A 57 -2.67 -9.66 7.71
CA ARG A 57 -1.34 -9.31 8.26
C ARG A 57 -1.33 -7.87 8.73
N SER A 58 -0.49 -7.55 9.71
CA SER A 58 -0.34 -6.14 10.13
C SER A 58 0.34 -5.30 9.04
N ALA A 59 0.01 -4.01 8.97
CA ALA A 59 0.67 -3.08 8.06
C ALA A 59 2.20 -3.04 8.27
N SER A 60 2.66 -3.14 9.52
CA SER A 60 4.08 -3.20 9.85
C SER A 60 4.76 -4.45 9.26
N GLU A 61 4.10 -5.60 9.35
CA GLU A 61 4.62 -6.85 8.77
C GLU A 61 4.69 -6.75 7.23
N ILE A 62 3.66 -6.18 6.60
CA ILE A 62 3.64 -5.98 5.15
C ILE A 62 4.81 -5.11 4.71
N VAL A 63 4.97 -3.91 5.32
CA VAL A 63 6.02 -2.95 4.97
C VAL A 63 7.42 -3.51 5.24
N THR A 64 7.61 -4.22 6.35
CA THR A 64 8.91 -4.87 6.68
C THR A 64 9.29 -5.94 5.66
N ASN A 65 8.30 -6.58 5.03
CA ASN A 65 8.49 -7.61 4.01
C ASN A 65 8.48 -7.05 2.58
N CYS A 66 8.52 -5.73 2.39
CA CYS A 66 8.69 -5.11 1.08
C CYS A 66 10.17 -5.03 0.67
N ASP A 67 10.54 -5.43 -0.55
CA ASP A 67 11.86 -5.08 -1.14
C ASP A 67 11.86 -3.65 -1.66
N LEU A 68 10.66 -3.14 -1.98
CA LEU A 68 10.46 -1.82 -2.52
C LEU A 68 9.12 -1.26 -2.05
N CYS A 69 9.17 -0.06 -1.50
CA CYS A 69 8.01 0.78 -1.24
C CYS A 69 8.25 2.13 -1.93
N ILE A 70 7.40 2.46 -2.90
CA ILE A 70 7.47 3.75 -3.61
C ILE A 70 6.16 4.49 -3.38
N ASN A 71 6.29 5.77 -3.01
CA ASN A 71 5.19 6.71 -2.94
C ASN A 71 5.39 7.79 -4.01
N GLY A 72 4.53 7.83 -5.01
CA GLY A 72 4.37 8.94 -5.93
C GLY A 72 3.30 9.88 -5.41
N THR A 73 3.48 11.19 -5.60
CA THR A 73 2.49 12.18 -5.19
C THR A 73 2.44 13.33 -6.19
N THR A 74 1.29 13.99 -6.31
CA THR A 74 1.05 15.14 -7.21
C THR A 74 1.21 16.48 -6.52
#